data_AF-A0A381RB74-F1
#
_entry.id   AF-A0A381RB74-F1
#
_cell.length_a   1.000
_cell.length_b   1.000
_cell.length_c   1.000
_cell.angle_alpha   90.00
_cell.angle_beta   90.00
_cell.angle_gamma   90.00
#
_symmetry.space_group_name_H-M   'P 1'
#
loop_
_entity.id
_entity.type
_entity.pdbx_description
1 polymer ?
#
loop_
_entity_poly.entity_id
_entity_poly.type
_entity_poly.pdbx_seq_one_letter_code
_entity_poly.pdbx_strand_id
1 'polypeptide(L)'
;MSALVGCGDPETSSIADYETSLDVEQLMHYVLEPAADIVWDSAGTIATLEGVEDLAPTTDEGWFRVQHAAAVVTESGNLLLMPGRAEDGNDWREISLGLVSTGTALMNAAEEQNADAIFDLGGQLYNVCVACHQRYWMENDQ
;
A
#
# COMPACT_ATOMS: atom_id res chain seq x y z
N MET A 1 -21.58 -41.75 -38.47
CA MET A 1 -21.50 -40.46 -39.18
C MET A 1 -21.67 -39.35 -38.17
N SER A 2 -20.64 -38.51 -38.12
CA SER A 2 -20.56 -37.11 -37.65
C SER A 2 -21.04 -36.73 -36.25
N ALA A 3 -20.05 -36.20 -35.52
CA ALA A 3 -20.06 -35.63 -34.19
C ALA A 3 -20.89 -34.35 -34.06
N LEU A 4 -21.30 -34.09 -32.82
CA LEU A 4 -21.80 -32.84 -32.27
C LEU A 4 -20.78 -31.72 -32.51
N VAL A 5 -21.19 -30.62 -33.14
CA VAL A 5 -20.46 -29.35 -33.13
C VAL A 5 -21.23 -28.41 -32.21
N GLY A 6 -20.76 -28.29 -30.97
CA GLY A 6 -21.10 -27.18 -30.10
C GLY A 6 -20.25 -25.98 -30.49
N CYS A 7 -20.87 -24.89 -30.94
CA CYS A 7 -20.23 -23.59 -30.90
C CYS A 7 -20.34 -23.08 -29.46
N GLY A 8 -19.33 -23.37 -28.64
CA GLY A 8 -18.99 -22.48 -27.55
C GLY A 8 -17.88 -21.59 -28.08
N ASP A 9 -18.19 -20.33 -28.36
CA ASP A 9 -17.12 -19.32 -28.37
C ASP A 9 -16.44 -19.39 -27.00
N PRO A 10 -15.10 -19.40 -26.92
CA PRO A 10 -14.45 -19.17 -25.65
C PRO A 10 -14.90 -17.76 -25.25
N GLU A 11 -15.70 -17.67 -24.18
CA GLU A 11 -15.88 -16.44 -23.44
C GLU A 11 -14.47 -15.91 -23.17
N THR A 12 -14.04 -14.97 -24.01
CA THR A 12 -12.95 -14.07 -23.70
C THR A 12 -13.40 -13.41 -22.41
N SER A 13 -12.90 -13.93 -21.28
CA SER A 13 -12.93 -13.24 -20.01
C SER A 13 -12.38 -11.86 -20.32
N SER A 14 -13.26 -10.87 -20.50
CA SER A 14 -12.82 -9.49 -20.54
C SER A 14 -12.14 -9.31 -19.19
N ILE A 15 -10.83 -9.10 -19.22
CA ILE A 15 -10.14 -8.46 -18.11
C ILE A 15 -11.04 -7.26 -17.84
N ALA A 16 -11.63 -7.17 -16.64
CA ALA A 16 -12.62 -6.13 -16.38
C ALA A 16 -12.04 -4.78 -16.85
N ASP A 17 -12.83 -4.00 -17.58
CA ASP A 17 -12.41 -2.67 -18.03
C ASP A 17 -12.34 -1.79 -16.77
N TYR A 18 -11.18 -1.78 -16.11
CA TYR A 18 -10.94 -0.95 -14.94
C TYR A 18 -10.70 0.49 -15.38
N GLU A 19 -11.46 1.42 -14.80
CA GLU A 19 -11.22 2.85 -15.02
C GLU A 19 -10.21 3.38 -13.99
N THR A 20 -8.93 3.39 -14.36
CA THR A 20 -7.86 4.02 -13.56
C THR A 20 -7.82 5.52 -13.82
N SER A 21 -8.70 6.28 -13.17
CA SER A 21 -8.78 7.75 -13.34
C SER A 21 -7.55 8.51 -12.85
N LEU A 22 -6.81 7.94 -11.90
CA LEU A 22 -5.50 8.44 -11.45
C LEU A 22 -4.38 7.66 -12.14
N ASP A 23 -3.34 8.37 -12.59
CA ASP A 23 -2.06 7.75 -12.93
C ASP A 23 -1.32 7.26 -11.67
N VAL A 24 -0.15 6.63 -11.86
CA VAL A 24 0.64 6.08 -10.75
C VAL A 24 1.12 7.18 -9.82
N GLU A 25 1.62 8.29 -10.34
CA GLU A 25 2.11 9.42 -9.53
C GLU A 25 1.00 9.99 -8.64
N GLN A 26 -0.18 10.20 -9.20
CA GLN A 26 -1.35 10.67 -8.48
C GLN A 26 -1.86 9.66 -7.46
N LEU A 27 -1.84 8.35 -7.78
CA LEU A 27 -2.18 7.31 -6.82
C LEU A 27 -1.21 7.35 -5.63
N MET A 28 0.09 7.45 -5.90
CA MET A 28 1.11 7.51 -4.86
C MET A 28 0.92 8.76 -3.99
N HIS A 29 0.77 9.94 -4.60
CA HIS A 29 0.72 11.20 -3.87
C HIS A 29 -0.61 11.48 -3.17
N TYR A 30 -1.75 11.10 -3.76
CA TYR A 30 -3.08 11.43 -3.21
C TYR A 30 -3.69 10.34 -2.35
N VAL A 31 -3.20 9.10 -2.46
CA VAL A 31 -3.79 7.95 -1.76
C VAL A 31 -2.78 7.29 -0.84
N LEU A 32 -1.61 6.89 -1.37
CA LEU A 32 -0.66 6.11 -0.59
C LEU A 32 0.13 6.95 0.42
N GLU A 33 0.70 8.08 0.00
CA GLU A 33 1.53 8.95 0.84
C GLU A 33 0.77 9.47 2.08
N PRO A 34 -0.44 10.06 1.98
CA PRO A 34 -1.15 10.53 3.16
C PRO A 34 -1.52 9.41 4.13
N ALA A 35 -1.69 8.18 3.64
CA ALA A 35 -1.96 7.02 4.47
C ALA A 35 -0.68 6.54 5.20
N ALA A 36 0.46 6.54 4.51
CA ALA A 36 1.75 6.20 5.12
C ALA A 36 2.13 7.22 6.21
N ASP A 37 1.91 8.52 5.96
CA ASP A 37 2.17 9.58 6.94
C ASP A 37 1.40 9.35 8.24
N ILE A 38 0.11 8.97 8.15
CA ILE A 38 -0.69 8.65 9.34
C ILE A 38 -0.08 7.49 10.13
N VAL A 39 0.44 6.47 9.46
CA VAL A 39 1.09 5.34 10.13
C VAL A 39 2.36 5.82 10.84
N TRP A 40 3.21 6.60 10.17
CA TRP A 40 4.47 7.08 10.73
C TRP A 40 4.29 8.10 11.86
N ASP A 41 3.29 8.99 11.75
CA ASP A 41 2.97 9.98 12.78
C ASP A 41 2.32 9.38 14.03
N SER A 42 2.02 8.08 14.03
CA SER A 42 1.32 7.39 15.12
C SER A 42 2.21 6.44 15.92
N ALA A 43 3.53 6.48 15.74
CA ALA A 43 4.45 5.64 16.50
C ALA A 43 5.82 6.29 16.68
N GLY A 44 6.54 5.85 17.71
CA GLY A 44 7.84 6.40 18.07
C GLY A 44 7.73 7.61 19.00
N THR A 45 8.82 8.35 19.13
CA THR A 45 8.90 9.49 20.05
C THR A 45 9.60 10.68 19.41
N ILE A 46 9.21 11.88 19.85
CA ILE A 46 9.87 13.13 19.47
C ILE A 46 10.47 13.80 20.70
N ALA A 47 11.66 14.39 20.54
CA ALA A 47 12.27 15.22 21.56
C ALA A 47 11.77 16.66 21.42
N THR A 48 11.17 17.19 22.48
CA THR A 48 10.68 18.56 22.59
C THR A 48 11.49 19.35 23.61
N LEU A 49 11.21 20.66 23.74
CA LEU A 49 11.82 21.48 24.80
C LEU A 49 11.34 21.06 26.20
N GLU A 50 10.14 20.47 26.31
CA GLU A 50 9.57 20.00 27.58
C GLU A 50 9.94 18.55 27.93
N GLY A 51 10.42 17.74 26.99
CA GLY A 51 10.79 16.35 27.25
C GLY A 51 10.74 15.45 26.02
N VAL A 52 10.42 14.17 26.23
CA VAL A 52 10.16 13.20 25.16
C VAL A 52 8.66 12.95 25.10
N GLU A 53 8.07 13.13 23.93
CA GLU A 53 6.65 12.87 23.66
C GLU A 53 6.50 11.56 22.88
N ASP A 54 5.57 10.71 23.32
CA ASP A 54 5.17 9.48 22.65
C ASP A 54 4.04 9.79 21.65
N LEU A 55 4.21 9.33 20.42
CA LEU A 55 3.27 9.57 19.32
C LEU A 55 2.15 8.52 19.25
N ALA A 56 2.23 7.44 20.04
CA ALA A 56 1.22 6.39 20.03
C ALA A 56 -0.18 6.93 20.34
N PRO A 57 -1.23 6.50 19.58
CA PRO A 57 -2.59 6.83 19.91
C PRO A 57 -2.97 6.39 21.32
N THR A 58 -3.72 7.23 22.03
CA THR A 58 -4.20 6.96 23.39
C THR A 58 -5.70 6.68 23.44
N THR A 59 -6.36 6.71 22.28
CA THR A 59 -7.80 6.51 22.14
C THR A 59 -8.09 5.47 21.06
N ASP A 60 -9.20 4.75 21.22
CA ASP A 60 -9.66 3.79 20.21
C ASP A 60 -9.86 4.46 18.84
N GLU A 61 -10.36 5.69 18.80
CA GLU A 61 -10.50 6.46 17.56
C GLU A 61 -9.16 6.71 16.86
N GLY A 62 -8.11 7.03 17.63
CA GLY A 62 -6.77 7.19 17.08
C GLY A 62 -6.21 5.88 16.54
N TRP A 63 -6.41 4.76 17.24
CA TRP A 63 -6.03 3.43 16.75
C TRP A 63 -6.78 3.03 15.49
N PHE A 64 -8.09 3.29 15.41
CA PHE A 64 -8.87 3.08 14.18
C PHE A 64 -8.36 3.94 13.03
N ARG A 65 -7.88 5.16 13.30
CA ARG A 65 -7.27 6.01 12.27
C ARG A 65 -6.04 5.36 11.65
N VAL A 66 -5.17 4.77 12.46
CA VAL A 66 -3.98 4.02 11.99
C VAL A 66 -4.41 2.79 11.20
N GLN A 67 -5.36 2.01 11.72
CA GLN A 67 -5.88 0.82 11.05
C GLN A 67 -6.47 1.16 9.67
N HIS A 68 -7.27 2.22 9.56
CA HIS A 68 -7.85 2.67 8.29
C HIS A 68 -6.76 3.13 7.30
N ALA A 69 -5.74 3.84 7.77
CA ALA A 69 -4.63 4.24 6.93
C ALA A 69 -3.83 3.02 6.43
N ALA A 70 -3.57 2.05 7.30
CA ALA A 70 -2.94 0.78 6.93
C ALA A 70 -3.76 -0.03 5.91
N ALA A 71 -5.09 0.04 5.97
CA ALA A 71 -5.97 -0.55 4.95
C ALA A 71 -5.81 0.12 3.59
N VAL A 72 -5.64 1.45 3.56
CA VAL A 72 -5.34 2.18 2.32
C VAL A 72 -3.98 1.76 1.76
N VAL A 73 -2.95 1.61 2.60
CA VAL A 73 -1.64 1.08 2.18
C VAL A 73 -1.79 -0.31 1.57
N THR A 74 -2.56 -1.18 2.23
CA THR A 74 -2.82 -2.56 1.79
C THR A 74 -3.44 -2.58 0.39
N GLU A 75 -4.54 -1.86 0.19
CA GLU A 75 -5.22 -1.88 -1.11
C GLU A 75 -4.47 -1.10 -2.19
N SER A 76 -3.66 -0.10 -1.82
CA SER A 76 -2.82 0.61 -2.79
C SER A 76 -1.81 -0.32 -3.47
N GLY A 77 -1.31 -1.34 -2.77
CA GLY A 77 -0.52 -2.40 -3.39
C GLY A 77 -1.27 -3.13 -4.52
N ASN A 78 -2.56 -3.44 -4.33
CA ASN A 78 -3.39 -4.04 -5.38
C ASN A 78 -3.70 -3.03 -6.50
N LEU A 79 -3.92 -1.75 -6.16
CA LEU A 79 -4.18 -0.70 -7.14
C LEU A 79 -3.01 -0.48 -8.11
N LEU A 80 -1.78 -0.70 -7.66
CA LEU A 80 -0.58 -0.66 -8.49
C LEU A 80 -0.47 -1.88 -9.44
N LEU A 81 -1.21 -2.95 -9.17
CA LEU A 81 -1.24 -4.16 -9.99
C LEU A 81 -2.38 -4.17 -11.02
N MET A 82 -3.23 -3.14 -11.04
CA MET A 82 -4.30 -3.05 -12.02
C MET A 82 -3.76 -2.87 -13.45
N PRO A 83 -4.47 -3.40 -14.47
CA PRO A 83 -4.16 -3.11 -15.86
C PRO A 83 -4.07 -1.59 -16.10
N GLY A 84 -3.04 -1.16 -16.83
CA GLY A 84 -2.79 0.26 -17.12
C GLY A 84 -1.92 0.99 -16.08
N ARG A 85 -1.65 0.37 -14.92
CA ARG A 85 -0.69 0.88 -13.92
C ARG A 85 0.50 -0.05 -13.72
N ALA A 86 0.27 -1.37 -13.83
CA ALA A 86 1.30 -2.36 -13.62
C ALA A 86 2.41 -2.25 -14.68
N GLU A 87 3.66 -2.18 -14.21
CA GLU A 87 4.85 -2.25 -15.07
C GLU A 87 5.23 -3.71 -15.37
N ASP A 88 5.90 -3.91 -16.51
CA ASP A 88 6.38 -5.22 -16.94
C ASP A 88 7.60 -5.63 -16.09
N GLY A 89 7.39 -6.50 -15.09
CA GLY A 89 8.49 -7.07 -14.30
C GLY A 89 8.03 -7.79 -13.04
N ASN A 90 8.81 -8.79 -12.62
CA ASN A 90 8.54 -9.48 -11.36
C ASN A 90 8.74 -8.55 -10.15
N ASP A 91 9.72 -7.64 -10.22
CA ASP A 91 10.03 -6.70 -9.14
C ASP A 91 8.84 -5.79 -8.79
N TRP A 92 8.17 -5.21 -9.80
CA TRP A 92 6.99 -4.36 -9.60
C TRP A 92 5.92 -5.11 -8.80
N ARG A 93 5.57 -6.32 -9.28
CA ARG A 93 4.58 -7.17 -8.62
C ARG A 93 4.99 -7.55 -7.21
N GLU A 94 6.24 -7.96 -7.02
CA GLU A 94 6.76 -8.36 -5.71
C GLU A 94 6.70 -7.20 -4.71
N ILE A 95 7.15 -6.02 -5.11
CA ILE A 95 7.17 -4.83 -4.25
C ILE A 95 5.74 -4.34 -3.97
N SER A 96 4.84 -4.34 -4.96
CA SER A 96 3.42 -4.02 -4.75
C SER A 96 2.75 -4.99 -3.76
N LEU A 97 3.04 -6.29 -3.84
CA LEU A 97 2.56 -7.26 -2.86
C LEU A 97 3.25 -7.09 -1.49
N GLY A 98 4.47 -6.56 -1.48
CA GLY A 98 5.14 -6.08 -0.27
C GLY A 98 4.28 -5.05 0.48
N LEU A 99 3.74 -4.05 -0.21
CA LEU A 99 2.81 -3.06 0.38
C LEU A 99 1.56 -3.73 0.96
N VAL A 100 0.96 -4.69 0.23
CA VAL A 100 -0.21 -5.45 0.71
C VAL A 100 0.13 -6.16 2.02
N SER A 101 1.27 -6.86 2.06
CA SER A 101 1.68 -7.65 3.23
C SER A 101 2.00 -6.78 4.44
N THR A 102 2.76 -5.69 4.25
CA THR A 102 3.13 -4.77 5.33
C THR A 102 1.93 -3.99 5.83
N GLY A 103 1.05 -3.53 4.93
CA GLY A 103 -0.20 -2.87 5.29
C GLY A 103 -1.11 -3.77 6.13
N THR A 104 -1.24 -5.05 5.76
CA THR A 104 -2.03 -6.03 6.53
C THR A 104 -1.45 -6.21 7.94
N ALA A 105 -0.11 -6.30 8.05
CA ALA A 105 0.55 -6.40 9.35
C ALA A 105 0.33 -5.13 10.21
N LEU A 106 0.38 -3.95 9.60
CA LEU A 106 0.10 -2.67 10.25
C LEU A 106 -1.36 -2.58 10.74
N MET A 107 -2.32 -3.08 9.96
CA MET A 107 -3.72 -3.15 10.39
C MET A 107 -3.86 -3.98 11.66
N ASN A 108 -3.27 -5.19 11.69
CA ASN A 108 -3.30 -6.07 12.86
C ASN A 108 -2.63 -5.42 14.07
N ALA A 109 -1.47 -4.78 13.88
CA ALA A 109 -0.77 -4.09 14.96
C ALA A 109 -1.60 -2.91 15.53
N ALA A 110 -2.35 -2.21 14.69
CA ALA A 110 -3.24 -1.13 15.12
C ALA A 110 -4.45 -1.66 15.89
N GLU A 111 -5.03 -2.79 15.46
CA GLU A 111 -6.10 -3.49 16.19
C GLU A 111 -5.64 -3.96 17.57
N GLU A 112 -4.39 -4.41 17.68
CA GLU A 112 -3.76 -4.83 18.93
C GLU A 112 -3.24 -3.66 19.78
N GLN A 113 -3.35 -2.41 19.28
CA GLN A 113 -2.81 -1.20 19.91
C GLN A 113 -1.32 -1.32 20.26
N ASN A 114 -0.54 -1.94 19.37
CA ASN A 114 0.86 -2.28 19.58
C ASN A 114 1.79 -1.24 18.92
N ALA A 115 2.13 -0.18 19.66
CA ALA A 115 2.95 0.93 19.17
C ALA A 115 4.35 0.51 18.69
N ASP A 116 5.01 -0.41 19.40
CA ASP A 116 6.33 -0.93 19.01
C ASP A 116 6.25 -1.66 17.66
N ALA A 117 5.20 -2.47 17.46
CA ALA A 117 4.98 -3.14 16.18
C ALA A 117 4.69 -2.14 15.05
N ILE A 118 3.90 -1.09 15.30
CA ILE A 118 3.67 -0.03 14.29
C ILE A 118 4.98 0.67 13.92
N PHE A 119 5.86 0.95 14.89
CA PHE A 119 7.17 1.56 14.61
C PHE A 119 8.04 0.66 13.72
N ASP A 120 8.19 -0.62 14.09
CA ASP A 120 9.02 -1.57 13.35
C ASP A 120 8.46 -1.84 11.93
N LEU A 121 7.14 -2.00 11.81
CA LEU A 121 6.47 -2.19 10.53
C LEU A 121 6.46 -0.91 9.69
N GLY A 122 6.40 0.27 10.31
CA GLY A 122 6.57 1.56 9.62
C GLY A 122 7.94 1.68 8.96
N GLY A 123 8.99 1.18 9.62
CA GLY A 123 10.32 1.06 9.02
C GLY A 123 10.38 0.05 7.86
N GLN A 124 9.65 -1.07 7.97
CA GLN A 124 9.52 -2.02 6.85
C GLN A 124 8.77 -1.41 5.67
N LEU A 125 7.69 -0.66 5.92
CA LEU A 125 6.94 0.08 4.91
C LEU A 125 7.86 1.05 4.16
N TYR A 126 8.67 1.83 4.89
CA TYR A 126 9.68 2.71 4.30
C TYR A 126 10.62 1.96 3.35
N ASN A 127 11.12 0.79 3.75
CA ASN A 127 12.01 0.00 2.91
C ASN A 127 11.31 -0.52 1.64
N VAL A 128 10.03 -0.88 1.71
CA VAL A 128 9.23 -1.24 0.53
C VAL A 128 9.11 -0.05 -0.43
N CYS A 129 8.82 1.15 0.10
CA CYS A 129 8.74 2.37 -0.70
C CYS A 129 10.08 2.69 -1.40
N VAL A 130 11.19 2.64 -0.65
CA VAL A 130 12.53 2.90 -1.19
C VAL A 130 12.92 1.89 -2.27
N ALA A 131 12.62 0.60 -2.08
CA ALA A 131 12.90 -0.43 -3.08
C ALA A 131 12.18 -0.15 -4.41
N CYS A 132 10.93 0.31 -4.35
CA CYS A 132 10.19 0.72 -5.55
C CYS A 132 10.80 1.99 -6.16
N HIS A 133 10.98 3.03 -5.35
CA HIS A 133 11.37 4.34 -5.84
C HIS A 133 12.78 4.32 -6.46
N GLN A 134 13.75 3.62 -5.86
CA GLN A 134 15.08 3.49 -6.47
C GLN A 134 15.06 2.79 -7.84
N ARG A 135 14.05 1.96 -8.10
CA ARG A 135 13.92 1.16 -9.32
C ARG A 135 13.13 1.87 -10.42
N TYR A 136 12.07 2.57 -10.03
CA TYR A 136 11.04 3.11 -10.95
C TYR A 136 10.83 4.63 -10.82
N TRP A 137 11.34 5.24 -9.75
CA TRP A 137 11.29 6.68 -9.50
C TRP A 137 12.73 7.23 -9.41
N MET A 138 13.36 7.43 -10.56
CA MET A 138 14.53 8.29 -10.64
C MET A 138 14.01 9.68 -10.98
N GLU A 139 14.19 10.67 -10.09
CA GLU A 139 14.03 12.07 -10.47
C GLU A 139 14.80 12.28 -11.78
N ASN A 140 14.09 12.71 -12.82
CA ASN A 140 14.74 13.21 -14.01
C ASN A 140 15.39 14.55 -13.63
N ASP A 141 16.60 14.51 -13.08
CA ASP A 141 17.52 15.65 -13.06
C ASP A 141 18.02 15.93 -14.49
N GLN A 142 17.09 16.25 -15.41
CA GLN A 142 17.35 16.79 -16.75
C GLN A 142 16.62 18.11 -16.94
#